data_AF-A0A814BXI0-F1
#
_entry.id   AF-A0A814BXI0-F1
#
_cell.length_a   1.000
_cell.length_b   1.000
_cell.length_c   1.000
_cell.angle_alpha   90.00
_cell.angle_beta   90.00
_cell.angle_gamma   90.00
#
_symmetry.space_group_name_H-M   'P 1'
#
loop_
_entity.id
_entity.type
_entity.pdbx_description
1 polymer ?
#
loop_
_entity_poly.entity_id
_entity_poly.type
_entity_poly.pdbx_seq_one_letter_code
_entity_poly.pdbx_strand_id
1 'polypeptide(L)'
;MITTFILFNFAVILSEATTVQYNWTIHYAKYNPDGVYHVVIAIDDGDGIFNFPGPTIRACKNNIIQVMVHNNLPNESTSIH
;
A
#
# COMPACT_ATOMS: atom_id res chain seq x y z
N MET A 1 11.81 51.80 -33.50
CA MET A 1 12.36 50.94 -32.45
C MET A 1 11.20 50.16 -31.85
N ILE A 2 11.07 48.87 -32.17
CA ILE A 2 9.99 48.03 -31.63
C ILE A 2 10.64 47.12 -30.60
N THR A 3 10.36 47.38 -29.33
CA THR A 3 10.89 46.61 -28.19
C THR A 3 9.97 45.42 -27.96
N THR A 4 10.38 44.23 -28.39
CA THR A 4 9.65 42.98 -28.15
C THR A 4 9.96 42.49 -26.74
N PHE A 5 8.96 42.52 -25.86
CA PHE A 5 9.02 41.92 -24.51
C PHE A 5 8.71 40.43 -24.60
N ILE A 6 9.66 39.57 -24.22
CA ILE A 6 9.44 38.13 -24.09
C ILE A 6 8.95 37.84 -22.67
N LEU A 7 7.71 37.36 -22.55
CA LEU A 7 7.15 36.84 -21.30
C LEU A 7 7.59 35.38 -21.12
N PHE A 8 8.57 35.16 -20.22
CA PHE A 8 8.93 33.82 -19.75
C PHE A 8 7.82 33.32 -18.82
N ASN A 9 7.02 32.35 -19.29
CA ASN A 9 6.04 31.65 -18.45
C ASN A 9 6.80 30.61 -17.60
N PHE A 10 6.96 30.90 -16.31
CA PHE A 10 7.49 29.96 -15.33
C PHE A 10 6.35 29.04 -14.89
N ALA A 11 6.22 27.86 -15.51
CA ALA A 11 5.28 26.85 -15.07
C ALA A 11 5.82 26.16 -13.81
N VAL A 12 5.33 26.57 -12.64
CA VAL A 12 5.58 25.86 -11.39
C VAL A 12 4.76 24.57 -11.41
N ILE A 13 5.42 23.42 -11.52
CA ILE A 13 4.77 22.12 -11.35
C ILE A 13 4.67 21.88 -9.84
N LEU A 14 3.48 22.10 -9.27
CA LEU A 14 3.15 21.62 -7.93
C LEU A 14 3.02 20.10 -8.01
N SER A 15 4.04 19.38 -7.53
CA SER A 15 3.95 17.94 -7.30
C SER A 15 3.06 17.73 -6.07
N GLU A 16 1.76 17.57 -6.25
CA GLU A 16 0.87 17.14 -5.16
C GLU A 16 1.29 15.74 -4.69
N ALA A 17 1.51 15.59 -3.38
CA ALA A 17 1.80 14.29 -2.79
C ALA A 17 0.55 13.40 -2.94
N THR A 18 0.64 12.36 -3.76
CA THR A 18 -0.46 11.39 -3.93
C THR A 18 -0.54 10.47 -2.71
N THR A 19 -1.73 10.35 -2.13
CA THR A 19 -1.99 9.34 -1.08
C THR A 19 -2.39 8.01 -1.74
N VAL A 20 -1.65 6.94 -1.43
CA VAL A 20 -1.97 5.57 -1.81
C VAL A 20 -2.55 4.86 -0.58
N GLN A 21 -3.75 4.32 -0.71
CA GLN A 21 -4.49 3.72 0.40
C GLN A 21 -4.58 2.20 0.23
N TYR A 22 -4.43 1.49 1.35
CA TYR A 22 -4.61 0.05 1.47
C TYR A 22 -5.53 -0.25 2.65
N ASN A 23 -6.36 -1.27 2.50
CA ASN A 23 -7.20 -1.79 3.57
C ASN A 23 -6.89 -3.27 3.74
N TRP A 24 -6.29 -3.62 4.87
CA TRP A 24 -5.77 -4.94 5.15
C TRP A 24 -6.48 -5.55 6.34
N THR A 25 -6.87 -6.83 6.20
CA THR A 25 -7.33 -7.62 7.33
C THR A 25 -6.36 -8.76 7.59
N ILE A 26 -5.95 -8.92 8.84
CA ILE A 26 -4.98 -9.93 9.29
C ILE A 26 -5.73 -11.15 9.79
N HIS A 27 -5.44 -12.32 9.23
CA HIS A 27 -6.13 -13.57 9.51
C HIS A 27 -5.19 -14.76 9.68
N TYR A 28 -5.69 -15.80 10.33
CA TYR A 28 -5.16 -17.15 10.18
C TYR A 28 -5.63 -17.76 8.87
N ALA A 29 -4.69 -18.36 8.12
CA ALA A 29 -4.96 -19.10 6.89
C ALA A 29 -4.21 -20.43 6.87
N LYS A 30 -4.72 -21.40 6.09
CA LYS A 30 -3.99 -22.63 5.78
C LYS A 30 -3.21 -22.44 4.49
N TYR A 31 -1.92 -22.73 4.51
CA TYR A 31 -1.04 -22.60 3.35
C TYR A 31 -0.02 -23.75 3.30
N ASN A 32 0.45 -24.12 2.11
CA ASN A 32 1.37 -25.26 1.90
C ASN A 32 2.49 -24.95 0.91
N PRO A 33 3.36 -23.97 1.20
CA PRO A 33 4.39 -23.51 0.26
C PRO A 33 5.48 -24.57 0.00
N ASP A 34 5.64 -25.53 0.91
CA ASP A 34 6.59 -26.64 0.85
C ASP A 34 5.92 -27.99 0.56
N GLY A 35 4.62 -27.99 0.23
CA GLY A 35 3.83 -29.19 -0.01
C GLY A 35 3.16 -29.78 1.23
N VAL A 36 3.37 -29.21 2.43
CA VAL A 36 2.69 -29.62 3.67
C VAL A 36 1.83 -28.48 4.20
N TYR A 37 0.61 -28.78 4.67
CA TYR A 37 -0.26 -27.74 5.20
C TYR A 37 0.19 -27.25 6.58
N HIS A 38 0.35 -25.94 6.68
CA HIS A 38 0.62 -25.21 7.91
C HIS A 38 -0.41 -24.10 8.12
N VAL A 39 -0.59 -23.70 9.38
CA VAL A 39 -1.31 -22.47 9.72
C VAL A 39 -0.32 -21.32 9.64
N VAL A 40 -0.67 -20.28 8.90
CA VAL A 40 0.11 -19.05 8.76
C VAL A 40 -0.74 -17.84 9.11
N ILE A 41 -0.09 -16.72 9.44
CA ILE A 41 -0.73 -15.41 9.49
C ILE A 41 -0.62 -14.80 8.09
N ALA A 42 -1.76 -14.49 7.49
CA ALA A 42 -1.88 -13.96 6.13
C ALA A 42 -2.61 -12.62 6.13
N ILE A 43 -2.50 -11.90 5.01
CA ILE A 43 -3.13 -10.60 4.80
C ILE A 43 -4.14 -10.72 3.66
N ASP A 44 -5.37 -10.28 3.91
CA ASP A 44 -6.40 -10.04 2.90
C ASP A 44 -6.41 -8.54 2.56
N ASP A 45 -6.24 -8.17 1.28
CA ASP A 45 -6.32 -6.77 0.82
C ASP A 45 -7.67 -6.39 0.21
N GLY A 46 -8.70 -7.22 0.42
CA GLY A 46 -10.04 -7.05 -0.09
C GLY A 46 -10.31 -7.80 -1.40
N ASP A 47 -9.34 -8.57 -1.92
CA ASP A 47 -9.52 -9.44 -3.08
C ASP A 47 -10.21 -10.78 -2.74
N GLY A 48 -10.42 -11.06 -1.45
CA GLY A 48 -11.02 -12.30 -0.96
C GLY A 48 -10.06 -13.49 -0.97
N ILE A 49 -8.75 -13.23 -1.14
CA ILE A 49 -7.67 -14.21 -1.11
C ILE A 49 -6.79 -13.91 0.11
N PHE A 50 -6.46 -14.96 0.86
CA PHE A 50 -5.48 -14.85 1.94
C PHE A 50 -4.07 -14.93 1.36
N ASN A 51 -3.40 -13.78 1.26
CA ASN A 51 -2.10 -13.67 0.63
C ASN A 51 -0.97 -14.05 1.61
N PHE A 52 -0.16 -15.03 1.18
CA PHE A 52 1.08 -15.43 1.84
C PHE A 52 2.14 -15.72 0.75
N PRO A 53 3.14 -14.84 0.53
CA PRO A 53 3.44 -13.60 1.26
C PRO A 53 2.33 -12.55 1.13
N GLY A 54 2.31 -11.59 2.06
CA GLY A 54 1.35 -10.48 2.03
C GLY A 54 1.42 -9.62 0.76
N PRO A 55 0.39 -8.83 0.48
CA PRO A 55 0.27 -8.00 -0.72
C PRO A 55 1.38 -6.95 -0.78
N THR A 56 1.84 -6.65 -2.00
CA THR A 56 2.89 -5.65 -2.22
C THR A 56 2.34 -4.23 -2.18
N ILE A 57 2.86 -3.39 -1.29
CA ILE A 57 2.65 -1.94 -1.36
C ILE A 57 3.43 -1.38 -2.56
N ARG A 58 2.74 -0.70 -3.48
CA ARG A 58 3.31 -0.03 -4.65
C ARG A 58 3.08 1.46 -4.54
N ALA A 59 4.16 2.22 -4.42
CA ALA A 59 4.11 3.67 -4.29
C ALA A 59 5.28 4.34 -5.03
N CYS A 60 5.06 5.56 -5.48
CA CYS A 60 6.10 6.42 -6.03
C CYS A 60 6.79 7.24 -4.92
N LYS A 61 7.98 7.76 -5.22
CA LYS A 61 8.66 8.73 -4.35
C LYS A 61 7.70 9.90 -4.04
N ASN A 62 7.68 10.31 -2.77
CA ASN A 62 6.82 11.38 -2.22
C ASN A 62 5.32 11.04 -2.11
N ASN A 63 4.92 9.78 -2.32
CA ASN A 63 3.57 9.37 -1.95
C ASN A 63 3.43 9.28 -0.43
N ILE A 64 2.22 9.58 0.05
CA ILE A 64 1.80 9.23 1.41
C ILE A 64 1.17 7.85 1.32
N ILE A 65 1.67 6.90 2.11
CA ILE A 65 1.09 5.56 2.17
C ILE A 65 0.23 5.49 3.41
N GLN A 66 -1.05 5.14 3.22
CA GLN A 66 -1.99 4.94 4.32
C GLN A 66 -2.47 3.49 4.28
N VAL A 67 -2.19 2.75 5.35
CA VAL A 67 -2.67 1.37 5.50
C VAL A 67 -3.61 1.31 6.70
N MET A 68 -4.86 0.95 6.44
CA MET A 68 -5.82 0.61 7.47
C MET A 68 -5.68 -0.88 7.77
N VAL A 69 -5.37 -1.22 9.03
CA VAL A 69 -5.14 -2.60 9.45
C VAL A 69 -6.23 -3.04 10.41
N HIS A 70 -6.91 -4.11 10.05
CA HIS A 70 -7.92 -4.77 10.86
C HIS A 70 -7.37 -6.08 11.41
N ASN A 71 -7.27 -6.19 12.73
CA ASN A 71 -6.85 -7.43 13.37
C ASN A 71 -8.04 -8.38 13.51
N ASN A 72 -8.04 -9.48 12.77
CA ASN A 72 -9.03 -10.55 12.89
C ASN A 72 -8.41 -11.85 13.43
N LEU A 73 -7.32 -11.75 14.18
CA LEU A 73 -6.76 -12.85 14.95
C LEU A 73 -7.57 -13.01 16.26
N PRO A 74 -8.06 -14.22 16.59
CA PRO A 74 -8.98 -14.41 17.71
C PRO A 74 -8.30 -14.26 19.09
N ASN A 75 -6.99 -14.46 19.17
CA ASN A 75 -6.27 -14.58 20.45
C ASN A 75 -4.90 -13.90 20.45
N GLU A 76 -4.60 -13.06 19.45
CA GLU A 76 -3.34 -12.35 19.31
C GLU A 76 -3.56 -10.86 19.04
N SER A 77 -2.64 -10.05 19.57
CA SER A 77 -2.48 -8.66 19.14
C SER A 77 -1.52 -8.60 17.94
N THR A 78 -1.65 -7.57 17.10
CA THR A 78 -0.78 -7.38 15.93
C THR A 78 -0.28 -5.93 15.82
N SER A 79 0.89 -5.79 15.20
CA SER A 79 1.49 -4.52 14.79
C SER A 79 2.25 -4.74 13.49
N ILE A 80 2.18 -3.79 12.56
CA ILE A 80 2.88 -3.85 11.27
C ILE A 80 4.09 -2.91 11.32
N HIS A 81 5.25 -3.40 10.86
CA HIS A 81 6.49 -2.65 10.72
C HIS A 81 6.93 -2.63 9.27
#